data_AF-A0A6J0WG04-F1
#
_entry.id   AF-A0A6J0WG04-F1
#
_cell.length_a   1.000
_cell.length_b   1.000
_cell.length_c   1.000
_cell.angle_alpha   90.00
_cell.angle_beta   90.00
_cell.angle_gamma   90.00
#
_symmetry.space_group_name_H-M   'P 1'
#
loop_
_entity.id
_entity.type
_entity.pdbx_description
1 polymer ?
#
loop_
_entity_poly.entity_id
_entity_poly.type
_entity_poly.pdbx_seq_one_letter_code
_entity_poly.pdbx_strand_id
1 'polypeptide(L)'
;MQSAHSMLLTPLIFLLHSPGPLALKIAGRIAEFFPDAVLIMLDNQKLVPQPHVPPVIVLENHGLRWVPKDKNLVMWRDWEESRQMVGALLEGRAHQHLVDFDCHLDDIREDWTNQQLNAQITQWVGPTNGNT
;
A
#
# COMPACT_ATOMS: atom_id res chain seq x y z
N MET A 1 -41.80 16.84 -23.75
CA MET A 1 -41.22 16.41 -22.46
C MET A 1 -40.46 15.12 -22.71
N GLN A 2 -39.16 15.21 -22.97
CA GLN A 2 -38.26 14.05 -23.00
C GLN A 2 -37.11 14.38 -22.07
N SER A 3 -36.97 13.57 -21.02
CA SER A 3 -36.04 13.76 -19.93
C SER A 3 -34.63 13.40 -20.39
N ALA A 4 -33.73 14.37 -20.33
CA ALA A 4 -32.31 14.15 -20.46
C ALA A 4 -31.87 13.26 -19.29
N HIS A 5 -31.56 11.99 -19.58
CA HIS A 5 -30.94 11.10 -18.62
C HIS A 5 -29.54 11.62 -18.31
N SER A 6 -29.47 12.31 -17.17
CA SER A 6 -28.34 12.45 -16.24
C SER A 6 -27.14 11.57 -16.59
N MET A 7 -26.24 12.11 -17.43
CA MET A 7 -24.84 11.69 -17.45
C MET A 7 -24.21 12.30 -16.20
N LEU A 8 -24.38 11.60 -15.07
CA LEU A 8 -23.68 11.90 -13.84
C LEU A 8 -22.20 12.00 -14.17
N LEU A 9 -21.63 13.18 -13.95
CA LEU A 9 -20.21 13.38 -13.79
C LEU A 9 -19.71 12.29 -12.84
N THR A 10 -18.98 11.30 -13.35
CA THR A 10 -18.00 10.58 -12.54
C THR A 10 -16.97 11.65 -12.16
N PRO A 11 -16.98 12.14 -10.90
CA PRO A 11 -16.25 13.35 -10.58
C PRO A 11 -14.75 13.04 -10.62
N LEU A 12 -13.96 14.06 -10.91
CA LEU A 12 -12.51 14.13 -11.02
C LEU A 12 -11.67 13.50 -9.88
N ILE A 13 -12.28 12.82 -8.92
CA ILE A 13 -11.65 12.16 -7.77
C ILE A 13 -10.67 11.07 -8.21
N PHE A 14 -10.93 10.37 -9.32
CA PHE A 14 -9.99 9.35 -9.84
C PHE A 14 -8.71 9.92 -10.44
N LEU A 15 -8.65 11.22 -10.78
CA LEU A 15 -7.47 11.78 -11.43
C LEU A 15 -6.28 11.93 -10.47
N LEU A 16 -6.54 12.22 -9.19
CA LEU A 16 -5.49 12.45 -8.19
C LEU A 16 -4.73 11.16 -7.80
N HIS A 17 -5.37 10.00 -7.98
CA HIS A 17 -4.80 8.70 -7.63
C HIS A 17 -4.77 7.79 -8.86
N SER A 18 -4.16 8.25 -9.94
CA SER A 18 -3.88 7.41 -11.12
C SER A 18 -2.39 7.08 -11.17
N PRO A 19 -2.01 5.85 -11.56
CA PRO A 19 -0.61 5.48 -11.60
C PRO A 19 0.09 6.23 -12.74
N GLY A 20 1.21 6.86 -12.42
CA GLY A 20 2.03 7.54 -13.43
C GLY A 20 2.68 6.57 -14.43
N PRO A 21 3.20 7.06 -15.56
CA PRO A 21 3.82 6.22 -16.59
C PRO A 21 4.97 5.35 -16.09
N LEU A 22 5.75 5.84 -15.12
CA LEU A 22 6.85 5.07 -14.51
C LEU A 22 6.32 3.86 -13.73
N ALA A 23 5.29 4.06 -12.90
CA ALA A 23 4.66 2.99 -12.14
C ALA A 23 4.08 1.91 -13.07
N LEU A 24 3.40 2.33 -14.14
CA LEU A 24 2.85 1.43 -15.15
C LEU A 24 3.94 0.64 -15.89
N LYS A 25 5.06 1.28 -16.24
CA LYS A 25 6.20 0.61 -16.91
C LYS A 25 6.85 -0.44 -16.01
N ILE A 26 7.09 -0.11 -14.74
CA ILE A 26 7.67 -1.05 -13.76
C ILE A 26 6.71 -2.22 -13.52
N ALA A 27 5.44 -1.92 -13.22
CA ALA A 27 4.44 -2.94 -12.96
C ALA A 27 4.24 -3.86 -14.18
N GLY A 28 4.19 -3.29 -15.40
CA GLY A 28 4.10 -4.05 -16.64
C GLY A 28 5.28 -5.00 -16.82
N ARG A 29 6.51 -4.53 -16.57
CA ARG A 29 7.70 -5.39 -16.65
C ARG A 29 7.69 -6.51 -15.62
N ILE A 30 7.19 -6.27 -14.41
CA ILE A 30 7.01 -7.33 -13.39
C ILE A 30 5.96 -8.34 -13.84
N ALA A 31 4.84 -7.88 -14.40
CA ALA A 31 3.75 -8.73 -14.87
C ALA A 31 4.13 -9.69 -16.01
N GLU A 32 5.17 -9.37 -16.79
CA GLU A 32 5.75 -10.29 -17.78
C GLU A 32 6.34 -11.56 -17.13
N PHE A 33 6.83 -11.47 -15.89
CA PHE A 33 7.42 -12.60 -15.15
C PHE A 33 6.48 -13.16 -14.08
N PHE A 34 5.55 -12.34 -13.58
CA PHE A 34 4.57 -12.72 -12.57
C PHE A 34 3.18 -12.18 -12.96
N PRO A 35 2.39 -12.94 -13.76
CA PRO A 35 1.15 -12.46 -14.34
C PRO A 35 0.10 -11.96 -13.34
N ASP A 36 0.09 -12.54 -12.13
CA ASP A 36 -0.82 -12.15 -11.04
C ASP A 36 -0.32 -10.95 -10.21
N ALA A 37 0.69 -10.23 -10.71
CA ALA A 37 1.20 -9.02 -10.06
C ALA A 37 0.08 -7.99 -9.86
N VAL A 38 0.13 -7.32 -8.71
CA VAL A 38 -0.73 -6.18 -8.39
C VAL A 38 0.09 -4.89 -8.32
N LEU A 39 -0.50 -3.78 -8.75
CA LEU A 39 0.06 -2.45 -8.56
C LEU A 39 -0.69 -1.80 -7.40
N ILE A 40 0.04 -1.46 -6.34
CA ILE A 40 -0.53 -0.80 -5.15
C ILE A 40 -0.15 0.68 -5.21
N MET A 41 -1.14 1.56 -5.18
CA MET A 41 -0.93 2.99 -4.96
C MET A 41 -1.27 3.33 -3.52
N LEU A 42 -0.33 3.95 -2.82
CA LEU A 42 -0.49 4.43 -1.45
C LEU A 42 -0.99 5.88 -1.46
N ASP A 43 -2.07 6.14 -0.73
CA ASP A 43 -2.55 7.49 -0.44
C ASP A 43 -1.81 8.05 0.77
N ASN A 44 -0.67 8.70 0.50
CA ASN A 44 0.22 9.24 1.53
C ASN A 44 -0.46 10.29 2.42
N GLN A 45 -1.53 10.96 1.94
CA GLN A 45 -2.28 11.93 2.75
C GLN A 45 -3.10 11.25 3.86
N LYS A 46 -3.38 9.95 3.69
CA LYS A 46 -4.09 9.12 4.67
C LYS A 46 -3.16 8.25 5.50
N LEU A 47 -1.84 8.31 5.27
CA LEU A 47 -0.84 7.62 6.10
C LEU A 47 -0.61 8.41 7.40
N VAL A 48 -1.55 8.28 8.32
CA VAL A 48 -1.55 8.89 9.65
C VAL A 48 -1.55 7.79 10.71
N PRO A 49 -1.27 8.08 12.00
CA PRO A 49 -1.23 7.04 13.03
C PRO A 49 -2.52 6.21 13.19
N GLN A 50 -3.69 6.77 12.85
CA GLN A 50 -4.98 6.07 12.96
C GLN A 50 -5.84 6.23 11.70
N PRO A 51 -5.47 5.59 10.58
CA PRO A 51 -6.24 5.68 9.34
C PRO A 51 -7.55 4.92 9.49
N HIS A 52 -8.68 5.49 9.06
CA HIS A 52 -9.99 4.84 9.26
C HIS A 52 -10.25 3.70 8.27
N VAL A 53 -9.59 3.77 7.10
CA VAL A 53 -9.64 2.76 6.04
C VAL A 53 -8.21 2.52 5.55
N PRO A 54 -7.90 1.34 4.98
CA PRO A 54 -6.61 1.10 4.37
C PRO A 54 -6.30 2.17 3.31
N PRO A 55 -5.17 2.90 3.42
CA PRO A 55 -4.87 4.02 2.53
C PRO A 55 -4.29 3.54 1.21
N VAL A 56 -4.82 2.47 0.62
CA VAL A 56 -4.29 1.87 -0.62
C VAL A 56 -5.36 1.69 -1.67
N ILE A 57 -4.93 1.78 -2.93
CA ILE A 57 -5.70 1.38 -4.10
C ILE A 57 -4.94 0.24 -4.77
N VAL A 58 -5.60 -0.89 -4.94
CA VAL A 58 -5.02 -2.06 -5.60
C VAL A 58 -5.51 -2.11 -7.04
N LEU A 59 -4.57 -2.19 -7.99
CA LEU A 59 -4.85 -2.43 -9.39
C LEU A 59 -4.38 -3.83 -9.78
N GLU A 60 -5.14 -4.45 -10.66
CA GLU A 60 -4.79 -5.73 -11.29
C GLU A 60 -4.58 -5.56 -12.79
N ASN A 61 -3.75 -6.43 -13.36
CA ASN A 61 -3.46 -6.40 -14.78
C ASN A 61 -4.46 -7.22 -15.59
N HIS A 62 -5.19 -6.57 -16.50
CA HIS A 62 -6.03 -7.20 -17.51
C HIS A 62 -5.34 -7.10 -18.87
N GLY A 63 -4.29 -7.91 -19.05
CA GLY A 63 -3.45 -7.92 -20.25
C GLY A 63 -2.45 -6.77 -20.30
N LEU A 64 -2.87 -5.64 -20.90
CA LEU A 64 -2.05 -4.42 -21.07
C LEU A 64 -2.60 -3.22 -20.29
N ARG A 65 -3.63 -3.43 -19.46
CA ARG A 65 -4.29 -2.35 -18.72
C ARG A 65 -4.33 -2.69 -17.23
N TRP A 66 -3.93 -1.70 -16.42
CA TRP A 66 -4.07 -1.74 -14.98
C TRP A 66 -5.40 -1.12 -14.59
N VAL A 67 -6.27 -1.88 -13.94
CA VAL A 67 -7.61 -1.44 -13.52
C VAL A 67 -7.80 -1.68 -12.02
N PRO A 68 -8.61 -0.87 -11.32
CA PRO A 68 -8.89 -1.10 -9.91
C PRO A 68 -9.45 -2.51 -9.69
N LYS A 69 -8.87 -3.24 -8.74
CA LYS A 69 -9.36 -4.55 -8.32
C LYS A 69 -10.68 -4.39 -7.55
N ASP A 70 -11.58 -5.35 -7.69
CA ASP A 70 -12.79 -5.40 -6.85
C ASP A 70 -12.38 -5.41 -5.37
N LYS A 71 -12.96 -4.49 -4.58
CA LYS A 71 -12.66 -4.33 -3.16
C LYS A 71 -12.97 -5.61 -2.36
N ASN A 72 -13.94 -6.41 -2.81
CA ASN A 72 -14.28 -7.69 -2.17
C ASN A 72 -13.19 -8.76 -2.35
N LEU A 73 -12.30 -8.58 -3.34
CA LEU A 73 -11.16 -9.46 -3.60
C LEU A 73 -9.87 -8.96 -2.94
N VAL A 74 -9.89 -7.80 -2.28
CA VAL A 74 -8.76 -7.27 -1.52
C VAL A 74 -8.97 -7.61 -0.05
N MET A 75 -8.33 -8.69 0.39
CA MET A 75 -8.42 -9.17 1.76
C MET A 75 -7.24 -8.71 2.59
N TRP A 76 -7.52 -8.35 3.84
CA TRP A 76 -6.52 -8.05 4.86
C TRP A 76 -6.52 -9.20 5.85
N ARG A 77 -5.33 -9.71 6.22
CA ARG A 77 -5.25 -10.78 7.22
C ARG A 77 -5.80 -10.28 8.56
N ASP A 78 -5.19 -9.22 9.09
CA ASP A 78 -5.58 -8.57 10.35
C ASP A 78 -5.47 -7.05 10.18
N TRP A 79 -6.53 -6.43 9.64
CA TRP A 79 -6.53 -4.98 9.37
C TRP A 79 -6.36 -4.15 10.64
N GLU A 80 -7.12 -4.47 11.69
CA GLU A 80 -7.11 -3.68 12.92
C GLU A 80 -5.76 -3.76 13.64
N GLU A 81 -5.15 -4.95 13.69
CA GLU A 81 -3.80 -5.13 14.21
C GLU A 81 -2.78 -4.38 13.34
N SER A 82 -2.78 -4.57 12.01
CA SER A 82 -1.87 -3.84 11.12
C SER A 82 -1.98 -2.32 11.28
N ARG A 83 -3.20 -1.81 11.47
CA ARG A 83 -3.50 -0.39 11.69
C ARG A 83 -2.90 0.11 13.01
N GLN A 84 -3.12 -0.61 14.11
CA GLN A 84 -2.55 -0.26 15.41
C GLN A 84 -1.02 -0.30 15.40
N MET A 85 -0.43 -1.26 14.66
CA MET A 85 1.02 -1.38 14.50
C MET A 85 1.62 -0.13 13.86
N VAL A 86 1.06 0.22 12.69
CA VAL A 86 1.53 1.36 11.90
C VAL A 86 1.35 2.63 12.71
N GLY A 87 0.28 2.74 13.49
CA GLY A 87 0.08 3.81 14.46
C GLY A 87 1.23 3.94 15.46
N ALA A 88 1.52 2.87 16.19
CA ALA A 88 2.61 2.85 17.17
C ALA A 88 3.99 3.14 16.53
N LEU A 89 4.27 2.59 15.35
CA LEU A 89 5.51 2.83 14.62
C LEU A 89 5.65 4.28 14.13
N LEU A 90 4.55 4.90 13.69
CA LEU A 90 4.54 6.31 13.29
C LEU A 90 4.75 7.23 14.50
N GLU A 91 4.06 6.98 15.61
CA GLU A 91 4.22 7.73 16.86
C GLU A 91 5.64 7.61 17.42
N GLY A 92 6.20 6.39 17.41
CA GLY A 92 7.59 6.12 17.80
C GLY A 92 8.64 6.58 16.80
N ARG A 93 8.24 7.21 15.68
CA ARG A 93 9.12 7.67 14.60
C ARG A 93 10.03 6.57 14.02
N ALA A 94 9.56 5.32 14.01
CA ALA A 94 10.31 4.19 13.48
C ALA A 94 10.68 4.39 12.00
N HIS A 95 9.88 5.15 11.25
CA HIS A 95 10.16 5.53 9.86
C HIS A 95 11.49 6.26 9.65
N GLN A 96 12.07 6.89 10.68
CA GLN A 96 13.39 7.53 10.60
C GLN A 96 14.55 6.51 10.54
N HIS A 97 14.28 5.26 10.89
CA HIS A 97 15.24 4.16 10.89
C HIS A 97 14.97 3.16 9.74
N LEU A 98 14.00 3.46 8.88
CA LEU A 98 13.71 2.65 7.71
C LEU A 98 14.78 2.93 6.64
N VAL A 99 15.48 1.88 6.23
CA VAL A 99 16.49 1.94 5.17
C VAL A 99 15.88 1.47 3.87
N ASP A 100 15.88 2.31 2.84
CA ASP A 100 15.50 1.90 1.48
C ASP A 100 16.74 1.61 0.61
N PHE A 101 16.52 1.33 -0.67
CA PHE A 101 17.62 1.01 -1.58
C PHE A 101 18.47 2.24 -1.93
N ASP A 102 17.90 3.45 -1.88
CA ASP A 102 18.65 4.69 -2.12
C ASP A 102 19.63 4.93 -0.95
N CYS A 103 19.18 4.76 0.29
CA CYS A 103 20.06 4.78 1.47
C CYS A 103 21.21 3.76 1.37
N HIS A 104 20.93 2.54 0.89
CA HIS A 104 21.95 1.51 0.70
C HIS A 104 22.95 1.86 -0.42
N LEU A 105 22.53 2.58 -1.45
CA LEU A 105 23.43 3.05 -2.49
C LEU A 105 24.36 4.17 -1.99
N ASP A 106 23.87 5.00 -1.05
CA ASP A 106 24.68 6.02 -0.38
C ASP A 106 25.71 5.39 0.59
N ASP A 107 25.30 4.37 1.35
CA ASP A 107 26.17 3.57 2.22
C ASP A 107 25.80 2.07 2.17
N ILE A 108 26.64 1.27 1.51
CA ILE A 108 26.41 -0.18 1.31
C ILE A 108 26.35 -1.01 2.61
N ARG A 109 26.65 -0.40 3.76
CA ARG A 109 26.51 -1.03 5.07
C ARG A 109 25.09 -0.95 5.61
N GLU A 110 24.28 -0.02 5.10
CA GLU A 110 22.88 0.14 5.50
C GLU A 110 22.05 -1.05 5.00
N ASP A 111 21.29 -1.68 5.90
CA ASP A 111 20.52 -2.89 5.62
C ASP A 111 19.13 -2.56 5.05
N TRP A 112 19.00 -2.52 3.73
CA TRP A 112 17.71 -2.32 3.05
C TRP A 112 16.70 -3.45 3.31
N THR A 113 17.11 -4.58 3.88
CA THR A 113 16.19 -5.66 4.29
C THR A 113 15.51 -5.39 5.63
N ASN A 114 15.97 -4.38 6.39
CA ASN A 114 15.37 -3.88 7.62
C ASN A 114 15.14 -4.97 8.69
N GLN A 115 16.10 -5.88 8.89
CA GLN A 115 15.91 -7.05 9.77
C GLN A 115 15.52 -6.68 11.20
N GLN A 116 16.09 -5.60 11.75
CA GLN A 116 15.78 -5.12 13.09
C GLN A 116 14.31 -4.67 13.22
N LEU A 117 13.80 -3.92 12.24
CA LEU A 117 12.40 -3.48 12.24
C LEU A 117 11.45 -4.67 12.06
N ASN A 118 11.80 -5.62 11.19
CA ASN A 118 11.03 -6.85 10.98
C ASN A 118 10.93 -7.69 12.27
N ALA A 119 12.00 -7.75 13.07
CA ALA A 119 11.97 -8.43 14.37
C ALA A 119 11.02 -7.74 15.36
N GLN A 120 10.99 -6.41 15.39
CA GLN A 120 10.04 -5.65 16.23
C GLN A 120 8.59 -5.89 15.82
N ILE A 121 8.32 -5.85 14.51
CA ILE A 121 7.00 -6.17 13.93
C ILE A 121 6.56 -7.59 14.31
N THR A 122 7.47 -8.56 14.19
CA THR A 122 7.18 -9.97 14.50
C THR A 122 6.89 -10.19 15.98
N GLN A 123 7.61 -9.50 16.88
CA GLN A 123 7.35 -9.55 18.32
C GLN A 123 5.98 -8.98 18.68
N TRP A 124 5.54 -7.95 17.96
CA TRP A 124 4.25 -7.32 18.16
C TRP A 124 3.09 -8.22 17.72
N VAL A 125 3.25 -8.95 16.61
CA VAL A 125 2.30 -9.95 16.07
C VAL A 125 2.36 -11.30 16.83
N GLY A 126 3.39 -11.51 17.66
CA GLY A 126 3.50 -12.68 18.55
C GLY A 126 2.39 -12.71 19.60
N PRO A 127 2.15 -13.84 20.29
CA PRO A 127 1.05 -14.00 21.23
C PRO A 127 1.24 -13.08 22.45
N THR A 128 0.74 -11.85 22.35
CA THR A 128 0.73 -10.88 23.44
C THR A 128 -0.54 -10.97 24.29
N ASN A 129 -1.40 -11.97 24.08
CA ASN A 129 -2.62 -12.20 24.86
C ASN A 129 -2.75 -13.64 25.40
N GLY A 130 -1.67 -14.18 25.97
CA GLY A 130 -1.75 -15.27 26.94
C GLY A 130 -1.69 -14.71 28.35
N ASN A 131 -2.79 -14.12 28.85
CA ASN A 131 -2.87 -13.70 30.25
C ASN A 131 -4.08 -14.35 30.94
N THR A 132 -3.74 -15.35 31.78
CA THR A 132 -4.36 -15.84 33.03
C THR A 132 -5.87 -16.05 33.10
#